data_AF-A0A521IQ17-F1
#
_entry.id   AF-A0A521IQ17-F1
#
_cell.length_a   1.000
_cell.length_b   1.000
_cell.length_c   1.000
_cell.angle_alpha   90.00
_cell.angle_beta   90.00
_cell.angle_gamma   90.00
#
_symmetry.space_group_name_H-M   'P 1'
#
loop_
_entity.id
_entity.type
_entity.pdbx_description
1 polymer ?
#
loop_
_entity_poly.entity_id
_entity_poly.type
_entity_poly.pdbx_seq_one_letter_code
_entity_poly.pdbx_strand_id
1 'polypeptide(L)'
;MKKPIIIFLIFLILIPVNLFSEPLKDYEPYEEGEFPLWTYNIRRAETIFFGSLVITLPLSILLHSVARSAGIIPPQTSAMNDFLTQAAIAGTLSLGVSIADWALGLKQ
;
A
#
# COMPACT_ATOMS: atom_id res chain seq x y z
N MET A 1 -26.79 -61.37 5.87
CA MET A 1 -27.55 -60.10 5.96
C MET A 1 -26.68 -58.83 6.00
N LYS A 2 -25.33 -58.92 6.13
CA LYS A 2 -24.46 -57.73 6.26
C LYS A 2 -24.08 -57.05 4.93
N LYS A 3 -24.14 -57.77 3.80
CA LYS A 3 -23.83 -57.25 2.46
C LYS A 3 -24.70 -56.05 2.02
N PRO A 4 -26.05 -56.08 2.15
CA PRO A 4 -26.87 -54.92 1.79
C PRO A 4 -26.59 -53.70 2.67
N ILE A 5 -26.26 -53.92 3.96
CA ILE A 5 -25.90 -52.85 4.89
C ILE A 5 -24.60 -52.18 4.48
N ILE A 6 -23.59 -52.96 4.08
CA ILE A 6 -22.30 -52.42 3.61
C ILE A 6 -22.49 -51.63 2.31
N ILE A 7 -23.29 -52.14 1.38
CA ILE A 7 -23.60 -51.44 0.12
C ILE A 7 -24.32 -50.12 0.39
N PHE A 8 -25.29 -50.13 1.32
CA PHE A 8 -26.00 -48.92 1.73
C PHE A 8 -25.06 -47.89 2.38
N LEU A 9 -24.13 -48.34 3.22
CA LEU A 9 -23.11 -47.48 3.85
C LEU A 9 -22.14 -46.88 2.81
N ILE A 10 -21.73 -47.67 1.81
CA ILE A 10 -20.90 -47.20 0.70
C ILE A 10 -21.65 -46.13 -0.10
N PHE A 11 -22.94 -46.35 -0.38
CA PHE A 11 -23.78 -45.34 -1.06
C PHE A 11 -23.91 -44.06 -0.23
N LEU A 12 -24.06 -44.16 1.09
CA LEU A 12 -24.18 -43.01 2.00
C LEU A 12 -22.90 -42.17 2.05
N ILE A 13 -21.73 -42.81 1.94
CA ILE A 13 -20.42 -42.12 1.90
C ILE A 13 -20.17 -41.48 0.52
N LEU A 14 -20.73 -42.06 -0.55
CA LEU A 14 -20.55 -41.58 -1.93
C LEU A 14 -21.54 -40.47 -2.33
N ILE A 15 -22.56 -40.17 -1.51
CA ILE A 15 -23.37 -38.97 -1.72
C ILE A 15 -22.46 -37.76 -1.41
N PRO A 16 -22.13 -36.93 -2.42
CA PRO A 16 -21.21 -35.84 -2.20
C PRO A 16 -21.82 -34.85 -1.20
N VAL A 17 -21.07 -34.57 -0.14
CA VAL A 17 -21.32 -33.51 0.86
C VAL A 17 -21.60 -32.15 0.19
N ASN A 18 -21.18 -31.97 -1.06
CA ASN A 18 -21.43 -30.78 -1.89
C ASN A 18 -22.90 -30.55 -2.29
N LEU A 19 -23.81 -31.52 -2.11
CA LEU A 19 -25.24 -31.32 -2.40
C LEU A 19 -25.97 -30.51 -1.32
N PHE A 20 -25.38 -30.35 -0.13
CA PHE A 20 -25.98 -29.67 1.02
C PHE A 20 -25.19 -28.47 1.54
N SER A 21 -24.05 -28.13 0.92
CA SER A 21 -23.37 -26.88 1.24
C SER A 21 -24.06 -25.74 0.51
N GLU A 22 -24.57 -24.75 1.25
CA GLU A 22 -24.89 -23.45 0.68
C GLU A 22 -23.68 -22.97 -0.13
N PRO A 23 -23.87 -22.50 -1.38
CA PRO A 23 -22.77 -21.89 -2.11
C PRO A 23 -22.23 -20.75 -1.24
N LEU A 24 -20.92 -20.77 -0.94
CA LEU A 24 -20.30 -19.63 -0.27
C LEU A 24 -20.68 -18.38 -1.08
N LYS A 25 -21.17 -17.35 -0.38
CA LYS A 25 -21.47 -16.06 -1.00
C LYS A 25 -20.26 -15.66 -1.84
N ASP A 26 -20.49 -15.37 -3.12
CA ASP A 26 -19.42 -14.91 -4.01
C ASP A 26 -18.71 -13.73 -3.35
N TYR A 27 -17.38 -13.81 -3.25
CA TYR A 27 -16.59 -12.76 -2.64
C TYR A 27 -16.70 -11.49 -3.50
N GLU A 28 -17.36 -10.46 -2.96
CA GLU A 28 -17.40 -9.12 -3.54
C GLU A 28 -16.27 -8.30 -2.89
N PRO A 29 -15.23 -7.90 -3.65
CA PRO A 29 -14.18 -7.05 -3.11
C PRO A 29 -14.74 -5.66 -2.75
N TYR A 30 -14.22 -5.08 -1.67
CA TYR A 30 -14.49 -3.72 -1.18
C TYR A 30 -15.87 -3.51 -0.54
N GLU A 31 -16.36 -4.47 0.25
CA GLU A 31 -17.58 -4.28 1.05
C GLU A 31 -17.40 -3.15 2.10
N GLU A 32 -18.48 -2.41 2.39
CA GLU A 32 -18.52 -1.36 3.42
C GLU A 32 -18.32 -1.97 4.82
N GLY A 33 -17.06 -2.13 5.22
CA GLY A 33 -16.67 -2.76 6.48
C GLY A 33 -15.56 -3.80 6.35
N GLU A 34 -15.14 -4.14 5.12
CA GLU A 34 -14.05 -5.10 4.87
C GLU A 34 -12.70 -4.58 5.42
N PHE A 35 -12.49 -3.27 5.36
CA PHE A 35 -11.26 -2.63 5.83
C PHE A 35 -11.53 -1.66 6.99
N PRO A 36 -10.70 -1.69 8.05
CA PRO A 36 -10.78 -0.71 9.13
C PRO A 36 -10.56 0.73 8.62
N LEU A 37 -11.27 1.71 9.19
CA LEU A 37 -11.20 3.11 8.76
C LEU A 37 -9.79 3.72 8.76
N TRP A 38 -8.90 3.28 9.65
CA TRP A 38 -7.52 3.77 9.70
C TRP A 38 -6.70 3.38 8.46
N THR A 39 -7.04 2.27 7.80
CA THR A 39 -6.34 1.82 6.59
C THR A 39 -6.58 2.78 5.42
N TYR A 40 -7.77 3.39 5.34
CA TYR A 40 -8.07 4.44 4.36
C TYR A 40 -7.19 5.67 4.56
N ASN A 41 -6.96 6.07 5.82
CA ASN A 41 -6.09 7.21 6.14
C ASN A 41 -4.64 6.93 5.73
N ILE A 42 -4.13 5.72 5.99
CA ILE A 42 -2.77 5.34 5.56
C ILE A 42 -2.68 5.30 4.04
N ARG A 43 -3.67 4.70 3.36
CA ARG A 43 -3.68 4.65 1.89
C ARG A 43 -3.66 6.03 1.27
N ARG A 44 -4.42 6.99 1.84
CA ARG A 44 -4.38 8.39 1.42
C ARG A 44 -3.00 9.00 1.65
N ALA A 45 -2.43 8.81 2.85
CA ALA A 45 -1.12 9.33 3.19
C ALA A 45 -0.02 8.82 2.24
N GLU A 46 -0.04 7.53 1.91
CA GLU A 46 0.87 6.90 0.93
C GLU A 46 0.66 7.47 -0.47
N THR A 47 -0.59 7.59 -0.92
CA THR A 47 -0.91 8.13 -2.25
C THR A 47 -0.38 9.56 -2.40
N ILE A 48 -0.53 10.39 -1.37
CA ILE A 48 -0.04 11.77 -1.37
C ILE A 48 1.48 11.82 -1.26
N PHE A 49 2.08 10.97 -0.42
CA PHE A 49 3.53 10.85 -0.32
C PHE A 49 4.14 10.47 -1.68
N PHE A 50 3.77 9.31 -2.24
CA PHE A 50 4.32 8.87 -3.52
C PHE A 50 3.91 9.78 -4.70
N GLY A 51 2.72 10.37 -4.66
CA GLY A 51 2.28 11.34 -5.65
C GLY A 51 3.10 12.63 -5.63
N SER A 52 3.41 13.16 -4.44
CA SER A 52 4.23 14.37 -4.29
C SER A 52 5.71 14.14 -4.59
N LEU A 53 6.22 12.91 -4.41
CA LEU A 53 7.61 12.55 -4.74
C LEU A 53 7.98 12.83 -6.19
N VAL A 54 7.01 12.72 -7.12
CA VAL A 54 7.21 13.04 -8.55
C VAL A 54 7.67 14.49 -8.75
N ILE A 55 7.30 15.40 -7.85
CA ILE A 55 7.68 16.82 -7.88
C ILE A 55 8.84 17.11 -6.92
N THR A 56 8.80 16.57 -5.70
CA THR A 56 9.82 16.91 -4.69
C THR A 56 11.20 16.37 -5.02
N LEU A 57 11.29 15.25 -5.75
CA LEU A 57 12.55 14.65 -6.17
C LEU A 57 13.28 15.48 -7.25
N PRO A 58 12.69 15.84 -8.39
CA PRO A 58 13.37 16.75 -9.34
C PRO A 58 13.64 18.13 -8.73
N LEU A 59 12.75 18.62 -7.87
CA LEU A 59 12.97 19.88 -7.16
C LEU A 59 14.18 19.80 -6.22
N SER A 60 14.36 18.71 -5.49
CA SER A 60 15.51 18.53 -4.60
C SER A 60 16.82 18.44 -5.39
N ILE A 61 16.83 17.76 -6.55
CA ILE A 61 17.98 17.71 -7.46
C ILE A 61 18.35 19.13 -7.93
N LEU A 62 17.37 19.91 -8.41
CA LEU A 62 17.59 21.27 -8.89
C LEU A 62 18.13 22.17 -7.78
N LEU A 63 17.45 22.21 -6.63
CA LEU A 63 17.89 23.03 -5.49
C LEU A 63 19.28 22.63 -4.99
N HIS A 64 19.58 21.33 -4.95
CA HIS A 64 20.90 20.85 -4.55
C HIS A 64 22.00 21.28 -5.53
N SER A 65 21.72 21.23 -6.84
CA SER A 65 22.66 21.71 -7.87
C SER A 65 22.91 23.21 -7.81
N VAL A 66 21.87 24.01 -7.53
CA VAL A 66 21.98 25.47 -7.34
C VAL A 66 22.74 25.79 -6.06
N ALA A 67 22.44 25.10 -4.97
CA ALA A 67 23.15 25.31 -3.70
C ALA A 67 24.64 24.94 -3.81
N ARG A 68 24.97 23.94 -4.63
CA ARG A 68 26.36 23.59 -4.97
C ARG A 68 27.04 24.67 -5.82
N SER A 69 26.37 25.19 -6.86
CA SER A 69 26.96 26.23 -7.71
C SER A 69 27.16 27.57 -6.97
N ALA A 70 26.32 27.86 -5.98
CA ALA A 70 26.46 29.01 -5.09
C ALA A 70 27.53 28.82 -4.00
N GLY A 71 28.17 27.65 -3.89
CA GLY A 71 29.19 27.37 -2.87
C GLY A 71 28.65 27.19 -1.45
N ILE A 72 27.34 27.00 -1.29
CA ILE A 72 26.68 26.82 0.03
C ILE A 72 26.95 25.41 0.58
N ILE A 73 27.03 24.42 -0.30
CA ILE A 73 27.22 23.00 0.06
C ILE A 73 28.61 22.54 -0.42
N PRO A 74 29.41 21.89 0.44
CA PRO A 74 30.71 21.38 0.04
C PRO A 74 30.57 20.30 -1.05
N PRO A 75 31.54 20.20 -1.98
CA PRO A 75 31.55 19.13 -2.97
C PRO A 75 31.70 17.78 -2.27
N GLN A 76 30.69 16.92 -2.40
CA GLN A 76 30.73 15.54 -1.94
C GLN A 76 31.57 14.69 -2.90
N THR A 77 32.33 13.75 -2.35
CA THR A 77 33.24 12.87 -3.11
C THR A 77 32.54 11.65 -3.73
N SER A 78 31.32 11.30 -3.28
CA SER A 78 30.60 10.11 -3.75
C SER A 78 29.24 10.47 -4.36
N ALA A 79 29.01 10.07 -5.60
CA ALA A 79 27.74 10.25 -6.31
C ALA A 79 26.56 9.54 -5.60
N MET A 80 26.83 8.44 -4.89
CA MET A 80 25.81 7.73 -4.11
C MET A 80 25.33 8.59 -2.92
N ASN A 81 26.25 9.25 -2.22
CA ASN A 81 25.90 10.09 -1.08
C ASN A 81 25.11 11.33 -1.53
N ASP A 82 25.44 11.88 -2.70
CA ASP A 82 24.68 12.95 -3.33
C ASP A 82 23.24 12.53 -3.65
N PHE A 83 23.07 11.33 -4.22
CA PHE A 83 21.74 10.82 -4.52
C PHE A 83 20.94 10.56 -3.24
N LEU A 84 21.54 9.93 -2.23
CA LEU A 84 20.89 9.63 -0.95
C LEU A 84 20.46 10.90 -0.21
N THR A 85 21.28 11.95 -0.23
CA THR A 85 20.92 13.24 0.37
C THR A 85 19.77 13.91 -0.38
N GLN A 86 19.79 13.91 -1.71
CA GLN A 86 18.69 14.44 -2.53
C GLN A 86 17.39 13.66 -2.34
N ALA A 87 17.47 12.32 -2.25
CA ALA A 87 16.34 11.44 -1.98
C ALA A 87 15.79 11.65 -0.57
N ALA A 88 16.66 11.84 0.43
CA ALA A 88 16.25 12.16 1.79
C ALA A 88 15.50 13.50 1.85
N ILE A 89 16.03 14.56 1.21
CA ILE A 89 15.35 15.87 1.13
C ILE A 89 13.98 15.72 0.47
N ALA A 90 13.92 15.04 -0.68
CA ALA A 90 12.67 14.82 -1.40
C ALA A 90 11.64 14.05 -0.57
N GLY A 91 12.09 13.00 0.14
CA GLY A 91 11.27 12.19 1.05
C GLY A 91 10.77 13.00 2.23
N THR A 92 11.61 13.82 2.87
CA THR A 92 11.18 14.68 3.98
C THR A 92 10.15 15.72 3.53
N LEU A 93 10.36 16.35 2.37
CA LEU A 93 9.38 17.30 1.81
C LEU A 93 8.05 16.62 1.49
N SER A 94 8.10 15.45 0.87
CA SER A 94 6.93 14.66 0.51
C SER A 94 6.15 14.20 1.76
N LEU A 95 6.86 13.76 2.80
CA LEU A 95 6.27 13.42 4.09
C LEU A 95 5.63 14.66 4.73
N GLY A 96 6.27 15.83 4.62
CA GLY A 96 5.70 17.10 5.05
C GLY A 96 4.38 17.43 4.36
N VAL A 97 4.27 17.19 3.05
CA VAL A 97 3.02 17.37 2.29
C VAL A 97 1.94 16.40 2.78
N SER A 98 2.30 15.13 2.98
CA SER A 98 1.36 14.11 3.49
C SER A 98 0.84 14.43 4.89
N ILE A 99 1.73 14.88 5.80
CA ILE A 99 1.34 15.32 7.15
C ILE A 99 0.50 16.60 7.09
N ALA A 100 0.85 17.55 6.22
CA ALA A 100 0.08 18.78 6.07
C ALA A 100 -1.35 18.49 5.60
N ASP A 101 -1.54 17.57 4.64
CA ASP A 101 -2.87 17.12 4.23
C ASP A 101 -3.64 16.48 5.38
N TRP A 102 -2.99 15.60 6.15
CA TRP A 102 -3.60 14.98 7.33
C TRP A 102 -4.00 16.01 8.40
N ALA A 103 -3.14 16.99 8.69
CA ALA A 103 -3.37 18.02 9.70
C ALA A 103 -4.44 19.04 9.28
N LEU A 104 -4.51 19.38 7.98
CA LEU A 104 -5.54 20.26 7.44
C LEU A 104 -6.91 19.60 7.43
N GLY A 105 -6.97 18.27 7.57
CA GLY A 105 -8.22 17.54 7.75
C GLY A 105 -9.21 17.80 6.63
N LEU A 106 -8.72 18.03 5.40
CA LEU A 106 -9.55 18.18 4.20
C LEU A 106 -10.31 16.88 4.01
N LYS A 107 -11.47 16.77 4.67
CA LYS A 107 -12.46 15.73 4.47
C LYS A 107 -13.04 15.94 3.08
N GLN A 108 -12.91 14.90 2.25
CA GLN A 108 -13.80 14.73 1.10
C GLN A 108 -15.12 14.15 1.61
#